data_AF-A0A398BHE7-F1
#
_entry.id   AF-A0A398BHE7-F1
#
_cell.length_a   1.000
_cell.length_b   1.000
_cell.length_c   1.000
_cell.angle_alpha   90.00
_cell.angle_beta   90.00
_cell.angle_gamma   90.00
#
_symmetry.space_group_name_H-M   'P 1'
#
loop_
_entity.id
_entity.type
_entity.pdbx_description
1 polymer ?
#
loop_
_entity_poly.entity_id
_entity_poly.type
_entity_poly.pdbx_seq_one_letter_code
_entity_poly.pdbx_strand_id
1 'polypeptide(L)'
;MSVVIPTLLLASLIGTYLDLYFVGKGIYHFPKRPLPEIFSINIFFTLIGLPLFVGLYICVCQKVNVWKKAALILLLSLFISIGEKQAETWGLFIHNDSWKHIYSFIGYALYLTFIYVFYRWVKRIRD
;
A
#
# COMPACT_ATOMS: atom_id res chain seq x y z
N MET A 1 -15.67 14.29 12.42
CA MET A 1 -15.23 13.11 11.63
C MET A 1 -13.78 12.79 11.97
N SER A 2 -13.46 11.54 12.30
CA SER A 2 -12.07 11.11 12.54
C SER A 2 -11.20 11.42 11.31
N VAL A 3 -10.04 12.07 11.50
CA VAL A 3 -9.03 12.34 10.45
C VAL A 3 -8.61 11.07 9.71
N VAL A 4 -8.79 9.92 10.35
CA VAL A 4 -8.47 8.60 9.79
C VAL A 4 -9.29 8.27 8.55
N ILE A 5 -10.60 8.57 8.52
CA ILE A 5 -11.48 8.21 7.38
C ILE A 5 -10.97 8.78 6.04
N PRO A 6 -10.72 10.09 5.88
CA PRO A 6 -10.19 10.63 4.62
C PRO A 6 -8.80 10.07 4.28
N THR A 7 -7.97 9.75 5.27
CA THR A 7 -6.68 9.08 5.05
C THR A 7 -6.87 7.67 4.49
N LEU A 8 -7.78 6.87 5.05
CA LEU A 8 -8.06 5.52 4.57
C LEU A 8 -8.65 5.53 3.15
N LEU A 9 -9.54 6.48 2.88
CA LEU A 9 -10.14 6.64 1.55
C LEU A 9 -9.06 7.00 0.51
N LEU A 10 -8.22 7.99 0.80
CA LEU A 10 -7.13 8.38 -0.09
C LEU A 10 -6.15 7.23 -0.31
N ALA A 11 -5.77 6.54 0.76
CA ALA A 11 -4.85 5.41 0.70
C ALA A 11 -5.38 4.29 -0.20
N SER A 12 -6.67 3.95 -0.06
CA SER A 12 -7.34 2.94 -0.87
C SER A 12 -7.43 3.36 -2.33
N LEU A 13 -7.79 4.61 -2.60
CA LEU A 13 -7.87 5.14 -3.97
C LEU A 13 -6.50 5.12 -4.66
N ILE A 14 -5.46 5.66 -4.03
CA ILE A 14 -4.12 5.70 -4.62
C ILE A 14 -3.59 4.28 -4.87
N GLY A 15 -3.72 3.37 -3.89
CA GLY A 15 -3.31 1.98 -4.07
C GLY A 15 -4.05 1.31 -5.22
N THR A 16 -5.38 1.50 -5.28
CA THR A 16 -6.21 0.96 -6.37
C THR A 16 -5.78 1.47 -7.74
N TYR A 17 -5.54 2.78 -7.88
CA TYR A 17 -5.14 3.35 -9.17
C TYR A 17 -3.71 2.98 -9.56
N LEU A 18 -2.80 2.82 -8.61
CA LEU A 18 -1.46 2.28 -8.88
C LEU A 18 -1.54 0.83 -9.38
N ASP A 19 -2.36 -0.01 -8.73
CA ASP A 19 -2.60 -1.37 -9.20
C ASP A 19 -3.17 -1.40 -10.62
N LEU A 20 -4.21 -0.59 -10.89
CA LEU A 20 -4.79 -0.50 -12.23
C LEU A 20 -3.75 -0.05 -13.27
N TYR A 21 -2.93 0.93 -12.93
CA TYR A 21 -1.89 1.45 -13.82
C TYR A 21 -0.83 0.39 -14.13
N PHE A 22 -0.25 -0.24 -13.11
CA PHE A 22 0.83 -1.20 -13.30
C PHE A 22 0.34 -2.50 -13.94
N VAL A 23 -0.85 -2.99 -13.57
CA VAL A 23 -1.49 -4.13 -14.26
C VAL A 23 -1.82 -3.79 -15.70
N GLY A 24 -2.36 -2.60 -15.97
CA GLY A 24 -2.64 -2.14 -17.34
C GLY A 24 -1.38 -1.98 -18.21
N LYS A 25 -0.22 -1.79 -17.59
CA LYS A 25 1.10 -1.77 -18.26
C LYS A 25 1.76 -3.15 -18.36
N GLY A 26 1.14 -4.20 -17.83
CA GLY A 26 1.73 -5.55 -17.82
C GLY A 26 2.98 -5.68 -16.95
N ILE A 27 3.14 -4.79 -15.95
CA ILE A 27 4.29 -4.81 -15.03
C ILE A 27 4.12 -5.93 -14.00
N TYR A 28 2.89 -6.20 -13.58
CA TYR A 28 2.51 -7.38 -12.82
C TYR A 28 1.04 -7.74 -13.07
N HIS A 29 0.61 -8.90 -12.58
CA HIS A 29 -0.79 -9.30 -12.59
C HIS A 29 -1.14 -10.16 -11.37
N PHE A 30 -2.43 -10.29 -11.07
CA PHE A 30 -2.93 -11.10 -9.96
C PHE A 30 -3.67 -12.33 -10.50
N PRO A 31 -3.04 -13.53 -10.56
CA PRO A 31 -3.69 -14.73 -11.11
C PRO A 31 -4.89 -15.17 -10.27
N LYS A 32 -4.75 -15.14 -8.94
CA LYS A 32 -5.78 -15.49 -7.97
C LYS A 32 -6.40 -14.22 -7.40
N ARG A 33 -7.46 -13.73 -8.04
CA ARG A 33 -8.18 -12.51 -7.63
C ARG A 33 -9.70 -12.72 -7.64
N PRO A 34 -10.46 -12.05 -6.75
CA PRO A 34 -11.92 -12.10 -6.78
C PRO A 34 -12.49 -11.46 -8.05
N LEU A 35 -13.57 -12.04 -8.59
CA LEU A 35 -14.30 -11.53 -9.76
C LEU A 35 -13.38 -11.20 -10.96
N PRO A 36 -12.57 -12.16 -11.44
CA PRO A 36 -11.52 -11.92 -12.43
C PRO A 36 -12.03 -11.47 -13.81
N GLU A 37 -13.31 -11.73 -14.11
CA GLU A 37 -14.01 -11.28 -15.32
C GLU A 37 -14.30 -9.77 -15.33
N ILE A 38 -14.36 -9.15 -14.15
CA ILE A 38 -14.71 -7.73 -13.97
C ILE A 38 -13.47 -6.91 -13.59
N PHE A 39 -12.67 -7.42 -12.66
CA PHE A 39 -11.50 -6.71 -12.14
C PHE A 39 -10.22 -7.36 -12.61
N SER A 40 -9.28 -6.55 -13.12
CA SER A 40 -7.91 -6.95 -13.45
C SER A 40 -6.99 -7.00 -12.21
N ILE A 41 -7.39 -6.33 -11.13
CA ILE A 41 -6.66 -6.21 -9.87
C ILE A 41 -7.29 -7.04 -8.76
N ASN A 42 -6.59 -7.23 -7.64
CA ASN A 42 -7.19 -7.83 -6.45
C ASN A 42 -8.00 -6.79 -5.65
N ILE A 43 -9.27 -6.59 -6.06
CA ILE A 43 -10.16 -5.57 -5.47
C ILE A 43 -10.42 -5.77 -3.97
N PHE A 44 -10.37 -7.01 -3.48
CA PHE A 44 -10.51 -7.30 -2.04
C PHE A 44 -9.33 -6.73 -1.26
N PHE A 45 -8.11 -6.89 -1.78
CA PHE A 45 -6.92 -6.32 -1.15
C PHE A 45 -7.02 -4.79 -1.09
N THR A 46 -7.45 -4.13 -2.15
CA THR A 46 -7.48 -2.66 -2.17
C THR A 46 -8.62 -2.05 -1.35
N LEU A 47 -9.79 -2.69 -1.29
CA LEU A 47 -10.96 -2.17 -0.55
C LEU A 47 -10.99 -2.57 0.93
N ILE A 48 -10.34 -3.67 1.30
CA ILE A 48 -10.39 -4.19 2.69
C ILE A 48 -8.98 -4.31 3.27
N GLY A 49 -8.09 -5.04 2.61
CA GLY A 49 -6.74 -5.29 3.13
C GLY A 49 -5.95 -4.00 3.36
N LEU A 50 -5.91 -3.13 2.36
CA LEU A 50 -5.17 -1.88 2.37
C LEU A 50 -5.67 -0.87 3.41
N PRO A 51 -6.98 -0.54 3.53
CA PRO A 51 -7.45 0.37 4.56
C PRO A 51 -7.24 -0.18 5.98
N LEU A 52 -7.37 -1.49 6.20
CA LEU A 52 -7.06 -2.09 7.51
C LEU A 52 -5.58 -1.92 7.86
N PHE A 53 -4.69 -2.24 6.91
CA PHE A 53 -3.25 -2.07 7.06
C PHE A 53 -2.87 -0.60 7.35
N VAL A 54 -3.40 0.34 6.56
CA VAL A 54 -3.12 1.77 6.73
C VAL A 54 -3.69 2.29 8.04
N GLY A 55 -4.86 1.82 8.46
CA GLY A 55 -5.46 2.18 9.75
C GLY A 55 -4.56 1.77 10.93
N LEU A 56 -4.05 0.53 10.89
CA LEU A 56 -3.08 0.06 11.87
C LEU A 56 -1.79 0.87 11.84
N TYR A 57 -1.23 1.10 10.65
CA TYR A 57 -0.03 1.92 10.45
C TYR A 57 -0.17 3.32 11.08
N ILE A 58 -1.26 4.02 10.80
CA ILE A 58 -1.53 5.36 11.36
C ILE A 58 -1.68 5.30 12.89
N CYS A 59 -2.36 4.28 13.42
CA CYS A 59 -2.50 4.07 14.86
C CYS A 59 -1.14 3.92 15.56
N VAL A 60 -0.22 3.16 14.95
CA VAL A 60 1.16 3.00 15.47
C VAL A 60 1.93 4.32 15.36
N CYS A 61 1.84 5.02 14.22
CA CYS A 61 2.51 6.31 14.03
C CYS A 61 2.11 7.35 15.09
N GLN A 62 0.86 7.36 15.55
CA GLN A 62 0.43 8.30 16.60
C GLN A 62 1.16 8.09 17.94
N LYS A 63 1.69 6.89 18.20
CA LYS A 63 2.30 6.50 19.49
C LYS A 63 3.82 6.62 19.52
N VAL A 64 4.46 6.98 18.41
CA VAL A 64 5.93 6.95 18.28
C VAL A 64 6.51 8.28 17.80
N ASN A 65 7.77 8.56 18.13
CA ASN A 65 8.46 9.79 17.70
C ASN A 65 8.88 9.74 16.21
N VAL A 66 9.38 10.85 15.67
CA VAL A 66 9.71 10.96 14.22
C VAL A 66 10.74 9.94 13.74
N TRP A 67 11.77 9.63 14.53
CA TRP A 67 12.80 8.65 14.18
C TRP A 67 12.23 7.23 14.12
N LYS A 68 11.41 6.87 15.11
CA LYS A 68 10.69 5.59 15.14
C LYS A 68 9.69 5.46 14.00
N LYS A 69 9.06 6.57 13.55
CA LYS A 69 8.21 6.57 12.34
C LYS A 69 9.02 6.27 11.09
N ALA A 70 10.16 6.93 10.91
CA ALA A 70 11.03 6.69 9.77
C ALA A 70 11.50 5.23 9.73
N ALA A 71 11.96 4.70 10.86
CA ALA A 71 12.32 3.29 10.99
C ALA A 71 11.14 2.36 10.69
N LEU A 72 9.93 2.65 11.20
CA LEU A 72 8.72 1.88 10.90
C LEU A 72 8.40 1.85 9.41
N ILE A 73 8.50 2.99 8.71
CA ILE A 73 8.26 3.07 7.26
C ILE A 73 9.23 2.17 6.51
N LEU A 74 10.53 2.26 6.82
CA LEU A 74 11.55 1.46 6.16
C LEU A 74 11.37 -0.03 6.44
N LEU A 75 11.09 -0.42 7.69
CA LEU A 75 10.85 -1.80 8.06
C LEU A 75 9.61 -2.39 7.39
N LEU A 76 8.48 -1.67 7.41
CA LEU A 76 7.26 -2.11 6.73
C LEU A 76 7.48 -2.24 5.22
N SER A 77 8.17 -1.27 4.62
CA SER A 77 8.48 -1.33 3.18
C SER A 77 9.34 -2.55 2.84
N LEU A 78 10.30 -2.89 3.70
CA LEU A 78 11.11 -4.09 3.53
C LEU A 78 10.28 -5.37 3.67
N PHE A 79 9.46 -5.47 4.73
CA PHE A 79 8.61 -6.63 4.97
C PHE A 79 7.60 -6.85 3.85
N ILE A 80 6.98 -5.79 3.34
CA ILE A 80 6.01 -5.90 2.24
C ILE A 80 6.72 -6.35 0.96
N SER A 81 7.88 -5.78 0.62
CA SER A 81 8.64 -6.22 -0.57
C SER A 81 9.07 -7.69 -0.50
N ILE A 82 9.44 -8.18 0.69
CA ILE A 82 9.72 -9.60 0.90
C ILE A 82 8.43 -10.42 0.76
N GLY A 83 7.32 -9.92 1.33
CA GLY A 83 6.00 -10.54 1.22
C GLY A 83 5.49 -10.63 -0.22
N GLU A 84 5.77 -9.63 -1.06
CA GLU A 84 5.45 -9.67 -2.50
C GLU A 84 6.21 -10.79 -3.21
N LYS A 85 7.52 -10.90 -2.99
CA LYS A 85 8.31 -12.00 -3.56
C LYS A 85 7.78 -13.36 -3.10
N GLN A 86 7.34 -13.46 -1.85
CA GLN A 86 6.69 -14.67 -1.36
C GLN A 86 5.32 -14.91 -2.05
N ALA A 87 4.53 -13.85 -2.26
CA ALA A 87 3.24 -13.92 -2.96
C ALA A 87 3.37 -14.39 -4.42
N GLU A 88 4.49 -14.08 -5.08
CA GLU A 88 4.85 -14.65 -6.39
C GLU A 88 4.98 -16.15 -6.35
N THR A 89 5.73 -16.69 -5.38
CA THR A 89 5.89 -18.15 -5.26
C THR A 89 4.57 -18.88 -4.99
N TRP A 90 3.58 -18.19 -4.41
CA TRP A 90 2.23 -18.72 -4.17
C TRP A 90 1.25 -18.49 -5.34
N GLY A 91 1.69 -17.79 -6.38
CA GLY A 91 0.89 -17.43 -7.56
C GLY A 91 -0.25 -16.46 -7.25
N LEU A 92 -0.14 -15.68 -6.16
CA LEU A 92 -1.13 -14.65 -5.81
C LEU A 92 -0.93 -13.38 -6.63
N PHE A 93 0.30 -13.13 -7.05
CA PHE A 93 0.74 -11.90 -7.68
C PHE A 93 2.05 -12.19 -8.42
N ILE A 94 2.17 -11.84 -9.70
CA ILE A 94 3.34 -12.20 -10.51
C ILE A 94 3.83 -10.95 -11.23
N HIS A 95 5.06 -10.55 -10.96
CA HIS A 95 5.74 -9.49 -11.69
C HIS A 95 6.26 -9.98 -13.05
N ASN A 96 6.45 -9.04 -13.96
CA ASN A 96 7.24 -9.22 -15.17
C ASN A 96 8.72 -9.46 -14.81
N ASP A 97 9.43 -10.26 -15.61
CA ASP A 97 10.85 -10.60 -15.44
C ASP A 97 11.79 -9.39 -15.32
N SER A 98 11.38 -8.23 -15.88
CA SER A 98 12.13 -6.97 -15.79
C SER A 98 12.00 -6.25 -14.45
N TRP A 99 11.08 -6.69 -13.57
CA TRP A 99 10.86 -6.05 -12.29
C TRP A 99 12.01 -6.32 -11.32
N LYS A 100 12.49 -5.26 -10.66
CA LYS A 100 13.47 -5.37 -9.59
C LYS A 100 12.75 -5.09 -8.27
N HIS A 101 12.78 -6.03 -7.32
CA HIS A 101 12.11 -5.86 -6.01
C HIS A 101 12.57 -4.63 -5.19
N ILE A 102 13.70 -4.02 -5.55
CA ILE A 102 14.08 -2.72 -4.99
C ILE A 102 13.05 -1.62 -5.32
N TYR A 103 12.37 -1.70 -6.47
CA TYR A 103 11.29 -0.80 -6.85
C TYR A 103 10.09 -0.92 -5.90
N SER A 104 9.74 -2.14 -5.50
CA SER A 104 8.72 -2.37 -4.46
C SER A 104 9.09 -1.69 -3.16
N PHE A 105 10.34 -1.86 -2.69
CA PHE A 105 10.79 -1.25 -1.44
C PHE A 105 10.68 0.27 -1.47
N ILE A 106 11.17 0.89 -2.55
CA ILE A 106 11.09 2.34 -2.75
C ILE A 106 9.63 2.78 -2.84
N GLY A 107 8.80 2.06 -3.61
CA GLY A 107 7.39 2.35 -3.81
C GLY A 107 6.61 2.35 -2.49
N TYR A 108 6.77 1.33 -1.65
CA TYR A 108 6.13 1.25 -0.34
C TYR A 108 6.62 2.34 0.61
N ALA A 109 7.91 2.68 0.58
CA ALA A 109 8.45 3.75 1.42
C ALA A 109 7.85 5.10 1.04
N LEU A 110 7.76 5.39 -0.26
CA LEU A 110 7.13 6.61 -0.78
C LEU A 110 5.63 6.64 -0.46
N TYR A 111 4.92 5.54 -0.69
CA TYR A 111 3.50 5.41 -0.42
C TYR A 111 3.19 5.67 1.07
N LEU A 112 3.85 4.96 1.99
CA LEU A 112 3.63 5.14 3.43
C LEU A 112 3.97 6.55 3.91
N THR A 113 5.08 7.11 3.40
CA THR A 113 5.47 8.50 3.70
C THR A 113 4.38 9.48 3.24
N PHE A 114 3.92 9.34 2.00
CA PHE A 114 2.88 10.19 1.42
C PHE A 114 1.58 10.12 2.25
N ILE A 115 1.13 8.91 2.60
CA ILE A 115 -0.07 8.71 3.41
C ILE A 115 0.06 9.35 4.80
N TYR A 116 1.20 9.20 5.47
CA TYR A 116 1.42 9.83 6.77
C TYR A 116 1.49 11.37 6.67
N VAL A 117 2.15 11.91 5.64
CA VAL A 117 2.18 13.36 5.38
C VAL A 117 0.76 13.89 5.16
N PHE A 118 -0.05 13.20 4.36
CA PHE A 118 -1.44 13.57 4.14
C PHE A 118 -2.26 13.52 5.43
N TYR A 119 -2.13 12.45 6.23
CA TYR A 119 -2.78 12.35 7.54
C TYR A 119 -2.43 13.54 8.45
N ARG A 120 -1.14 13.91 8.51
CA ARG A 120 -0.67 15.05 9.31
C ARG A 120 -1.22 16.38 8.80
N TRP A 121 -1.31 16.54 7.48
CA TRP A 121 -1.88 17.72 6.84
C TRP A 121 -3.37 17.87 7.17
N VAL A 122 -4.18 16.82 7.00
CA VAL A 122 -5.62 16.86 7.35
C VAL A 122 -5.82 17.08 8.84
N LYS A 123 -4.98 16.47 9.69
CA LYS A 123 -5.02 16.70 11.14
C LYS A 123 -4.80 18.18 11.48
N ARG A 124 -3.75 18.80 10.91
CA ARG A 124 -3.42 20.22 11.15
C ARG A 124 -4.52 21.18 10.70
N ILE A 125 -5.31 20.86 9.67
CA ILE A 125 -6.42 21.71 9.21
C ILE A 125 -7.61 21.66 10.18
N ARG A 126 -7.75 20.57 10.95
CA ARG A 126 -8.91 20.31 11.82
C ARG A 126 -8.65 20.59 13.30
N ASP A 127 -7.39 20.77 13.68
CA ASP A 127 -6.95 21.24 15.00
C ASP A 127 -6.88 22.77 14.99
#